data_AF-X1BC86-F1
#
_entry.id   AF-X1BC86-F1
#
_cell.length_a   1.000
_cell.length_b   1.000
_cell.length_c   1.000
_cell.angle_alpha   90.00
_cell.angle_beta   90.00
_cell.angle_gamma   90.00
#
_symmetry.space_group_name_H-M   'P 1'
#
loop_
_entity.id
_entity.type
_entity.pdbx_description
1 polymer ?
#
loop_
_entity_poly.entity_id
_entity_poly.type
_entity_poly.pdbx_seq_one_letter_code
_entity_poly.pdbx_strand_id
1 'polypeptide(L)'
;MDDLEQSPSDIVLNFSAVGFINSTNISQLLRLRKTVSSAKRRMILCDVNSQVWGILLVTGLEKIFEFTSDVTTALATLQLAEAQDQETQRVTDRQ
;
A
#
# COMPACT_ATOMS: atom_id res chain seq x y z
N MET A 1 13.17 -9.92 -5.74
CA MET A 1 12.82 -8.50 -5.52
C MET A 1 12.90 -7.71 -6.83
N ASP A 2 13.58 -8.24 -7.86
CA ASP A 2 13.82 -7.60 -9.17
C ASP A 2 12.59 -7.52 -10.10
N ASP A 3 11.56 -8.35 -9.94
CA ASP A 3 10.41 -8.35 -10.89
C ASP A 3 9.53 -7.09 -10.78
N LEU A 4 9.47 -6.44 -9.60
CA LEU A 4 8.70 -5.22 -9.40
C LEU A 4 9.28 -4.01 -10.15
N GLU A 5 10.56 -4.06 -10.50
CA GLU A 5 11.21 -3.00 -11.27
C GLU A 5 10.93 -3.12 -12.78
N GLN A 6 10.64 -4.33 -13.26
CA GLN A 6 10.38 -4.59 -14.69
C GLN A 6 8.93 -4.30 -15.06
N SER A 7 7.98 -4.46 -14.13
CA SER A 7 6.58 -4.10 -14.31
C SER A 7 5.98 -3.51 -13.03
N PRO A 8 6.16 -2.19 -12.79
CA PRO A 8 5.64 -1.53 -11.60
C PRO A 8 4.14 -1.70 -11.47
N SER A 9 3.69 -2.31 -10.37
CA SER A 9 2.28 -2.55 -10.07
C SER A 9 1.94 -2.03 -8.67
N ASP A 10 0.70 -1.63 -8.47
CA ASP A 10 0.18 -1.36 -7.13
C ASP A 10 0.08 -2.66 -6.32
N ILE A 11 0.21 -2.54 -4.99
CA ILE A 11 0.27 -3.69 -4.08
C ILE A 11 -0.82 -3.59 -3.02
N VAL A 12 -1.57 -4.68 -2.86
CA VAL A 12 -2.44 -4.92 -1.70
C VAL A 12 -1.83 -6.04 -0.86
N LEU A 13 -1.57 -5.77 0.41
CA LEU A 13 -1.03 -6.74 1.35
C LEU A 13 -2.11 -7.10 2.38
N ASN A 14 -2.56 -8.36 2.38
CA ASN A 14 -3.62 -8.86 3.26
C ASN A 14 -3.05 -9.39 4.58
N PHE A 15 -3.47 -8.80 5.69
CA PHE A 15 -3.02 -9.12 7.05
C PHE A 15 -4.00 -10.02 7.84
N SER A 16 -5.05 -10.54 7.22
CA SER A 16 -6.06 -11.38 7.89
C SER A 16 -5.47 -12.58 8.64
N ALA A 17 -4.38 -13.16 8.14
CA ALA A 17 -3.68 -14.29 8.77
C ALA A 17 -2.50 -13.87 9.67
N VAL A 18 -2.23 -12.57 9.81
CA VAL A 18 -1.06 -12.05 10.55
C VAL A 18 -1.46 -11.71 11.99
N GLY A 19 -1.07 -12.56 12.94
CA GLY A 19 -1.30 -12.30 14.37
C GLY A 19 -0.29 -11.33 15.01
N PHE A 20 0.94 -11.27 14.49
CA PHE A 20 2.02 -10.51 15.12
C PHE A 20 3.03 -10.02 14.09
N ILE A 21 3.64 -8.87 14.36
CA ILE A 21 4.76 -8.33 13.59
C ILE A 21 5.90 -7.94 14.53
N ASN A 22 7.13 -8.24 14.14
CA ASN A 22 8.33 -7.81 14.88
C ASN A 22 9.11 -6.74 14.10
N SER A 23 10.25 -6.33 14.64
CA SER A 23 11.14 -5.34 14.03
C SER A 23 11.65 -5.74 12.64
N THR A 24 11.88 -7.03 12.40
CA THR A 24 12.30 -7.55 11.11
C THR A 24 11.18 -7.44 10.08
N ASN A 25 9.95 -7.84 10.43
CA ASN A 25 8.78 -7.64 9.56
C ASN A 25 8.59 -6.16 9.22
N ILE A 26 8.65 -5.28 10.22
CA ILE A 26 8.53 -3.82 10.05
C ILE A 26 9.60 -3.29 9.09
N SER A 27 10.87 -3.68 9.28
CA SER A 27 11.96 -3.24 8.42
C SER A 27 11.76 -3.66 6.96
N GLN A 28 11.19 -4.85 6.73
CA GLN A 28 10.86 -5.34 5.39
C GLN A 28 9.69 -4.58 4.78
N LEU A 29 8.63 -4.30 5.54
CA LEU A 29 7.50 -3.48 5.09
C LEU A 29 7.94 -2.07 4.67
N LEU A 30 8.84 -1.45 5.44
CA LEU A 30 9.39 -0.13 5.12
C LEU A 30 10.23 -0.16 3.83
N ARG A 31 11.04 -1.21 3.63
CA ARG A 31 11.81 -1.41 2.39
C ARG A 31 10.89 -1.63 1.20
N LEU A 32 9.87 -2.48 1.33
CA LEU A 32 8.90 -2.75 0.28
C LEU A 32 8.15 -1.47 -0.11
N ARG A 33 7.66 -0.71 0.86
CA ARG A 33 7.02 0.59 0.62
C ARG A 33 7.93 1.55 -0.14
N LYS A 34 9.22 1.63 0.25
CA LYS A 34 10.18 2.48 -0.44
C LYS A 34 10.33 2.07 -1.92
N THR A 35 10.46 0.78 -2.20
CA THR A 35 10.54 0.26 -3.57
C THR A 35 9.29 0.60 -4.37
N VAL A 36 8.10 0.29 -3.84
CA VAL A 36 6.81 0.58 -4.49
C VAL A 36 6.63 2.07 -4.78
N SER A 37 6.90 2.92 -3.78
CA SER A 37 6.78 4.37 -3.92
C SER A 37 7.80 4.95 -4.90
N SER A 38 9.03 4.41 -4.94
CA SER A 38 10.05 4.84 -5.91
C SER A 38 9.65 4.55 -7.36
N ALA A 39 8.81 3.54 -7.57
CA ALA A 39 8.23 3.22 -8.88
C ALA A 39 6.92 3.98 -9.16
N LYS A 40 6.58 4.99 -8.34
CA LYS A 40 5.31 5.76 -8.39
C LYS A 40 4.06 4.87 -8.30
N ARG A 41 4.17 3.76 -7.57
CA ARG A 41 3.07 2.85 -7.28
C ARG A 41 2.61 2.97 -5.83
N ARG A 42 1.43 2.45 -5.56
CA ARG A 42 0.77 2.49 -4.26
C ARG A 42 0.86 1.15 -3.54
N MET A 43 0.88 1.22 -2.22
CA MET A 43 0.87 0.05 -1.35
C MET A 43 -0.20 0.25 -0.26
N ILE A 44 -1.16 -0.68 -0.17
CA ILE A 44 -2.25 -0.67 0.81
C ILE A 44 -2.17 -1.93 1.66
N LEU A 45 -2.30 -1.78 2.98
CA LEU A 45 -2.43 -2.88 3.93
C LEU A 45 -3.91 -3.05 4.28
N CYS A 46 -4.43 -4.27 4.23
CA CYS A 46 -5.83 -4.55 4.55
C CYS A 46 -5.96 -5.66 5.58
N ASP A 47 -7.12 -5.76 6.23
CA ASP A 47 -7.42 -6.77 7.25
C ASP A 47 -6.43 -6.75 8.44
N VAL A 48 -5.95 -5.57 8.83
CA VAL A 48 -5.04 -5.42 9.98
C VAL A 48 -5.83 -5.53 11.28
N ASN A 49 -5.60 -6.61 12.03
CA ASN A 49 -6.26 -6.80 13.33
C ASN A 49 -5.75 -5.80 14.39
N SER A 50 -6.49 -5.70 15.50
CA SER A 50 -6.21 -4.75 16.59
C SER A 50 -4.84 -4.94 17.25
N GLN A 51 -4.33 -6.18 17.30
CA GLN A 51 -3.03 -6.46 17.90
C GLN A 51 -1.89 -5.89 17.05
N VAL A 52 -1.92 -6.16 15.74
CA VAL A 52 -0.95 -5.61 14.78
C VAL A 52 -1.11 -4.10 14.67
N TRP A 53 -2.35 -3.59 14.66
CA TRP A 53 -2.63 -2.15 14.66
C TRP A 53 -2.01 -1.44 15.87
N GLY A 54 -2.13 -2.01 17.07
CA GLY A 54 -1.52 -1.45 18.28
C GLY A 54 0.00 -1.32 18.17
N ILE A 55 0.67 -2.30 17.56
CA ILE A 55 2.13 -2.25 17.32
C ILE A 55 2.46 -1.12 16.34
N LEU A 56 1.71 -1.00 15.24
CA LEU A 56 1.91 0.06 14.24
C LEU A 56 1.69 1.45 14.84
N LEU A 57 0.67 1.62 15.69
CA LEU A 57 0.38 2.88 16.37
C LEU A 57 1.50 3.28 17.35
N VAL A 58 1.93 2.35 18.21
CA VAL A 58 3.01 2.61 19.19
C VAL A 58 4.33 2.96 18.50
N THR A 59 4.57 2.40 17.31
CA THR A 59 5.77 2.67 16.52
C THR A 59 5.64 3.88 15.60
N GLY A 60 4.46 4.52 15.52
CA GLY A 60 4.21 5.68 14.65
C GLY A 60 4.12 5.33 13.15
N LEU A 61 3.88 4.07 12.82
CA LEU A 61 3.83 3.55 11.45
C LEU A 61 2.45 3.68 10.80
N GLU A 62 1.42 4.01 11.56
CA GLU A 62 0.05 4.24 11.07
C GLU A 62 -0.01 5.37 10.04
N LYS A 63 0.89 6.36 10.15
CA LYS A 63 0.99 7.49 9.20
C LYS A 63 1.80 7.17 7.96
N ILE A 64 2.51 6.05 7.97
CA ILE A 64 3.42 5.69 6.89
C ILE A 64 2.69 4.88 5.83
N PHE A 65 1.80 3.99 6.23
CA PHE A 65 1.06 3.11 5.33
C PHE A 65 -0.38 3.58 5.12
N GLU A 66 -0.97 3.16 4.01
CA GLU A 66 -2.40 3.28 3.76
C GLU A 66 -3.09 1.99 4.20
N PHE A 67 -4.29 2.12 4.79
CA PHE A 67 -5.02 0.99 5.36
C PHE A 67 -6.47 0.94 4.89
N THR A 68 -6.98 -0.27 4.69
CA THR A 68 -8.42 -0.53 4.43
C THR A 68 -8.95 -1.68 5.28
N SER A 69 -10.27 -1.81 5.33
CA SER A 69 -10.93 -2.89 6.08
C SER A 69 -10.63 -4.27 5.50
N ASP A 70 -10.60 -4.39 4.17
CA ASP A 70 -10.55 -5.66 3.45
C ASP A 70 -9.92 -5.49 2.06
N VAL A 71 -9.63 -6.63 1.41
CA VAL A 71 -9.04 -6.71 0.07
C VAL A 71 -9.90 -6.04 -1.00
N THR A 72 -11.22 -6.19 -0.94
CA THR A 72 -12.15 -5.64 -1.94
C THR A 72 -12.09 -4.12 -1.92
N THR A 73 -12.17 -3.55 -0.72
CA THR A 73 -12.02 -2.10 -0.51
C THR A 73 -10.67 -1.61 -1.00
N ALA A 74 -9.57 -2.32 -0.67
CA ALA A 74 -8.22 -1.95 -1.14
C ALA A 74 -8.13 -1.89 -2.67
N LEU A 75 -8.62 -2.92 -3.36
CA LEU A 75 -8.58 -2.99 -4.83
C LEU A 75 -9.44 -1.89 -5.46
N ALA A 76 -10.63 -1.63 -4.91
CA ALA A 76 -11.48 -0.53 -5.38
C ALA A 76 -10.80 0.83 -5.22
N THR A 77 -10.12 1.07 -4.09
CA THR A 77 -9.36 2.31 -3.86
C THR A 77 -8.24 2.50 -4.87
N LEU A 78 -7.58 1.43 -5.33
CA LEU A 78 -6.57 1.50 -6.38
C LEU A 78 -7.19 1.81 -7.75
N GLN A 79 -8.24 1.07 -8.14
CA GLN A 79 -8.92 1.24 -9.42
C GLN A 79 -9.49 2.65 -9.61
N LEU A 80 -10.09 3.22 -8.55
CA LEU A 80 -10.65 4.57 -8.61
C LEU A 80 -9.56 5.64 -8.76
N ALA A 81 -8.40 5.47 -8.11
CA ALA A 81 -7.29 6.41 -8.24
C ALA A 81 -6.69 6.39 -9.65
N GLU A 82 -6.51 5.20 -10.24
CA GLU A 82 -6.03 5.08 -11.62
C GLU A 82 -6.97 5.79 -12.61
N ALA A 83 -8.29 5.69 -12.41
CA ALA A 83 -9.27 6.37 -13.26
C ALA A 83 -9.15 7.91 -13.17
N GLN A 84 -8.91 8.44 -11.97
CA GLN A 84 -8.76 9.89 -11.73
C GLN A 84 -7.45 10.45 -12.32
N ASP A 85 -6.36 9.69 -12.23
CA ASP A 85 -5.07 10.08 -12.82
C ASP A 85 -5.16 10.16 -14.35
N GLN A 86 -5.88 9.23 -14.97
CA GLN A 86 -6.11 9.23 -16.42
C GLN A 86 -7.02 10.38 -16.89
N GLU A 87 -8.05 10.73 -16.12
CA GLU A 87 -8.96 11.82 -16.47
C GLU A 87 -8.26 13.19 -16.36
N THR A 88 -7.42 13.37 -15.34
CA THR A 88 -6.61 14.59 -15.15
C THR A 88 -5.61 14.79 -16.31
N GLN A 89 -4.99 13.72 -16.79
CA GLN A 89 -4.04 13.75 -17.91
C GLN A 89 -4.71 14.13 -19.25
N ARG A 90 -5.93 13.67 -19.50
CA ARG A 90 -6.68 13.97 -20.74
C ARG A 90 -7.14 15.42 -20.84
N VAL A 91 -7.35 16.09 -19.71
CA VAL A 91 -7.74 17.51 -19.69
C VAL A 91 -6.53 18.41 -19.97
N THR A 92 -5.32 18.00 -19.55
CA THR A 92 -4.09 18.76 -19.78
C THR A 92 -3.55 18.64 -21.20
N ASP A 93 -3.71 17.49 -21.88
CA ASP A 93 -3.27 17.30 -23.27
C ASP A 93 -4.15 18.01 -24.32
N ARG A 94 -5.28 18.61 -23.92
CA ARG A 94 -6.22 19.33 -24.82
C ARG A 94 -6.07 20.86 -24.79
N GLN A 95 -5.08 21.39 -24.07
CA GLN A 95 -4.73 22.82 -24.04
C GLN A 95 -3.38 23.06 -24.70
#